data_AF-A0A1B8HTZ2-F1
#
_entry.id   AF-A0A1B8HTZ2-F1
#
_cell.length_a   1.000
_cell.length_b   1.000
_cell.length_c   1.000
_cell.angle_alpha   90.00
_cell.angle_beta   90.00
_cell.angle_gamma   90.00
#
_symmetry.space_group_name_H-M   'P 1'
#
loop_
_entity.id
_entity.type
_entity.pdbx_description
1 polymer ?
#
loop_
_entity_poly.entity_id
_entity_poly.type
_entity_poly.pdbx_seq_one_letter_code
_entity_poly.pdbx_strand_id
1 'polypeptide(L)'
;MTNKFEAIEKASKGEITIEMRPVYIINGAPCARLTERAALNKLASLITQREFRKDDRPTNEPDVMVDNGYGEMMPRPGKPTEQFMAVKEGVYIGLLDSLRQEKEIARLEKRYQAVNEKSQSLLKELISAQNK
;
A
#
# COMPACT_ATOMS: atom_id res chain seq x y z
N MET A 1 -5.02 -17.97 -20.08
CA MET A 1 -6.11 -17.39 -19.25
C MET A 1 -6.89 -16.43 -20.14
N THR A 2 -8.15 -16.73 -20.42
CA THR A 2 -9.06 -15.84 -21.17
C THR A 2 -9.28 -14.57 -20.36
N ASN A 3 -9.09 -13.40 -20.98
CA ASN A 3 -9.21 -12.12 -20.32
C ASN A 3 -10.66 -11.92 -19.86
N LYS A 4 -10.94 -12.12 -18.55
CA LYS A 4 -12.29 -12.06 -17.95
C LYS A 4 -13.03 -10.73 -18.20
N PHE A 5 -12.32 -9.72 -18.66
CA PHE A 5 -12.77 -8.34 -18.81
C PHE A 5 -13.09 -7.94 -20.26
N GLU A 6 -12.76 -8.82 -21.21
CA GLU A 6 -12.94 -8.58 -22.65
C GLU A 6 -14.40 -8.31 -23.03
N ALA A 7 -15.36 -8.81 -22.24
CA ALA A 7 -16.79 -8.56 -22.45
C ALA A 7 -17.18 -7.09 -22.24
N ILE A 8 -16.62 -6.40 -21.23
CA ILE A 8 -16.90 -4.98 -20.98
C ILE A 8 -16.20 -4.10 -22.02
N GLU A 9 -14.97 -4.43 -22.38
CA GLU A 9 -14.22 -3.69 -23.40
C GLU A 9 -14.92 -3.78 -24.77
N LYS A 10 -15.42 -4.96 -25.13
CA LYS A 10 -16.22 -5.15 -26.35
C LYS A 10 -17.58 -4.47 -26.28
N ALA A 11 -18.29 -4.56 -25.15
CA ALA A 11 -19.60 -3.92 -24.99
C ALA A 11 -19.50 -2.38 -25.06
N SER A 12 -18.41 -1.82 -24.53
CA SER A 12 -18.12 -0.38 -24.58
C SER A 12 -17.49 0.08 -25.90
N LYS A 13 -17.30 -0.81 -26.89
CA LYS A 13 -16.65 -0.50 -28.18
C LYS A 13 -15.26 0.13 -28.01
N GLY A 14 -14.54 -0.24 -26.96
CA GLY A 14 -13.22 0.30 -26.64
C GLY A 14 -13.21 1.63 -25.88
N GLU A 15 -14.37 2.17 -25.48
CA GLU A 15 -14.43 3.35 -24.62
C GLU A 15 -14.00 3.05 -23.17
N ILE A 16 -14.11 1.80 -22.73
CA ILE A 16 -13.62 1.35 -21.42
C ILE A 16 -12.41 0.45 -21.62
N THR A 17 -11.28 0.80 -20.99
CA THR A 17 -10.08 -0.05 -20.90
C THR A 17 -9.93 -0.54 -19.46
N ILE A 18 -9.71 -1.85 -19.28
CA ILE A 18 -9.57 -2.45 -17.97
C ILE A 18 -8.10 -2.71 -17.65
N GLU A 19 -7.58 -1.99 -16.66
CA GLU A 19 -6.25 -2.21 -16.10
C GLU A 19 -6.32 -3.05 -14.81
N MET A 20 -5.62 -4.18 -14.81
CA MET A 20 -5.44 -4.98 -13.60
C MET A 20 -4.44 -4.32 -12.67
N ARG A 21 -4.91 -3.80 -11.53
CA ARG A 21 -4.07 -3.20 -10.50
C ARG A 21 -4.16 -4.00 -9.18
N PRO A 22 -3.08 -4.10 -8.40
CA PRO A 22 -3.14 -4.68 -7.07
C PRO A 22 -4.06 -3.84 -6.17
N VAL A 23 -4.96 -4.51 -5.46
CA VAL A 23 -5.83 -3.91 -4.45
C VAL A 23 -5.27 -4.23 -3.07
N TYR A 24 -5.02 -3.19 -2.29
CA TYR A 24 -4.44 -3.33 -0.95
C TYR A 24 -5.55 -3.32 0.10
N ILE A 25 -5.65 -4.39 0.87
CA ILE A 25 -6.62 -4.54 1.96
C ILE A 25 -5.88 -4.31 3.28
N ILE A 26 -6.42 -3.45 4.14
CA ILE A 26 -5.82 -3.11 5.43
C ILE A 26 -6.70 -3.68 6.54
N ASN A 27 -6.10 -4.52 7.39
CA ASN A 27 -6.79 -5.08 8.54
C ASN A 27 -7.22 -3.97 9.52
N GLY A 28 -8.53 -3.88 9.77
CA GLY A 28 -9.11 -2.86 10.64
C GLY A 28 -9.51 -1.55 9.94
N ALA A 29 -9.47 -1.50 8.60
CA ALA A 29 -10.13 -0.46 7.81
C ALA A 29 -11.33 -1.05 7.03
N PRO A 30 -12.42 -0.29 6.82
CA PRO A 30 -13.45 -0.70 5.86
C PRO A 30 -12.81 -0.84 4.47
N CYS A 31 -13.31 -1.80 3.67
CA CYS A 31 -12.79 -2.13 2.34
C CYS A 31 -12.56 -0.88 1.49
N ALA A 32 -11.31 -0.44 1.41
CA ALA A 32 -10.91 0.68 0.58
C ALA A 32 -10.06 0.14 -0.55
N ARG A 33 -10.45 0.42 -1.80
CA ARG A 33 -9.60 0.17 -2.97
C ARG A 33 -8.50 1.23 -2.95
N LEU A 34 -7.36 0.89 -2.35
CA LEU A 34 -6.25 1.82 -2.17
C LEU A 34 -5.11 1.50 -3.14
N THR A 35 -4.31 2.51 -3.47
CA THR A 35 -2.98 2.34 -4.06
C THR A 35 -1.97 1.99 -2.97
N GLU A 36 -0.78 1.50 -3.33
CA GLU A 36 0.26 1.10 -2.36
C GLU A 36 0.57 2.23 -1.35
N ARG A 37 0.79 3.45 -1.86
CA ARG A 37 1.08 4.62 -1.04
C ARG A 37 -0.09 5.03 -0.16
N ALA A 38 -1.31 5.00 -0.72
CA ALA A 38 -2.51 5.32 0.05
C ALA A 38 -2.76 4.27 1.14
N ALA A 39 -2.44 3.01 0.87
CA ALA A 39 -2.55 1.93 1.82
C ALA A 39 -1.59 2.12 3.01
N LEU A 40 -0.32 2.44 2.73
CA LEU A 40 0.65 2.75 3.78
C LEU A 40 0.28 3.98 4.60
N ASN A 41 -0.22 5.05 3.97
CA ASN A 41 -0.67 6.25 4.69
C ASN A 41 -1.88 5.95 5.61
N LYS A 42 -2.82 5.12 5.12
CA LYS A 42 -3.96 4.68 5.93
C LYS A 42 -3.51 3.78 7.08
N LEU A 43 -2.56 2.87 6.84
CA LEU A 43 -1.96 2.04 7.88
C LEU A 43 -1.24 2.87 8.94
N ALA A 44 -0.44 3.87 8.54
CA ALA A 44 0.22 4.80 9.45
C ALA A 44 -0.80 5.52 10.36
N SER A 45 -1.93 5.94 9.77
CA SER A 45 -3.01 6.56 10.54
C SER A 45 -3.59 5.60 11.59
N LEU A 46 -3.82 4.33 11.25
CA LEU A 46 -4.36 3.34 12.17
C LEU A 46 -3.38 2.97 13.29
N ILE A 47 -2.10 2.81 12.95
CA ILE A 47 -1.03 2.55 13.94
C ILE A 47 -0.98 3.73 14.93
N THR A 48 -0.92 4.96 14.42
CA THR A 48 -0.84 6.16 15.25
C THR A 48 -2.08 6.32 16.14
N GLN A 49 -3.28 6.06 15.59
CA GLN A 49 -4.51 6.08 16.37
C GLN A 49 -4.50 5.05 17.50
N ARG A 50 -3.96 3.85 17.27
CA ARG A 50 -3.84 2.82 18.31
C ARG A 50 -2.89 3.26 19.42
N GLU A 51 -1.75 3.85 19.08
CA GLU A 51 -0.80 4.36 20.08
C GLU A 51 -1.40 5.52 20.90
N PHE A 52 -2.05 6.48 20.24
CA PHE A 52 -2.70 7.60 20.94
C PHE A 52 -3.81 7.12 21.88
N ARG A 53 -4.59 6.13 21.47
CA ARG A 53 -5.64 5.53 22.31
C ARG A 53 -5.10 4.81 23.54
N LYS A 54 -3.89 4.25 23.51
CA LYS A 54 -3.28 3.61 24.69
C LYS A 54 -2.99 4.61 25.80
N ASP A 55 -2.63 5.83 25.42
CA ASP A 55 -2.27 6.91 26.33
C ASP A 55 -3.41 7.90 26.58
N ASP A 56 -4.64 7.55 26.16
CA ASP A 56 -5.83 8.42 26.18
C ASP A 56 -5.61 9.81 25.56
N ARG A 57 -4.75 9.88 24.54
CA ARG A 57 -4.40 11.12 23.84
C ARG A 57 -5.42 11.42 22.72
N PRO A 58 -5.90 12.67 22.60
CA PRO A 58 -6.82 13.03 21.54
C PRO A 58 -6.13 13.00 20.17
N THR A 59 -6.74 12.32 19.20
CA THR A 59 -6.27 12.31 17.81
C THR A 59 -6.74 13.53 17.02
N ASN A 60 -7.85 14.13 17.47
CA ASN A 60 -8.51 15.25 16.82
C ASN A 60 -8.74 16.36 17.85
N GLU A 61 -8.80 17.59 17.37
CA GLU A 61 -9.37 18.72 18.11
C GLU A 61 -10.84 18.43 18.47
N PRO A 62 -11.42 19.14 19.45
CA PRO A 62 -12.84 19.01 19.76
C PRO A 62 -13.72 19.29 18.53
N ASP A 63 -14.86 18.61 18.47
CA ASP A 63 -15.85 18.83 17.42
C ASP A 63 -16.41 20.25 17.48
N VAL A 64 -16.65 20.84 16.31
CA VAL A 64 -17.17 22.21 16.18
C VAL A 64 -18.56 22.13 15.58
N MET A 65 -19.52 22.84 16.18
CA MET A 65 -20.85 22.97 15.59
C MET A 65 -20.80 23.92 14.40
N VAL A 66 -21.29 23.46 13.24
CA VAL A 66 -21.31 24.24 12.00
C VAL A 66 -22.72 24.21 11.43
N ASP A 67 -23.21 25.36 10.98
CA ASP A 67 -24.48 25.47 10.26
C ASP A 67 -24.38 24.72 8.92
N ASN A 68 -25.33 23.84 8.66
CA ASN A 68 -25.41 23.05 7.43
C ASN A 68 -25.97 23.85 6.23
N GLY A 69 -26.25 25.14 6.39
CA GLY A 69 -26.84 26.00 5.36
C GLY A 69 -28.37 25.94 5.30
N TYR A 70 -28.99 25.12 6.14
CA TYR A 70 -30.44 24.99 6.31
C TYR A 70 -30.90 25.48 7.71
N GLY A 71 -30.02 26.12 8.48
CA GLY A 71 -30.32 26.66 9.81
C GLY A 71 -30.23 25.61 10.93
N GLU A 72 -29.71 24.42 10.64
CA GLU A 72 -29.48 23.38 11.64
C GLU A 72 -27.97 23.27 11.92
N MET A 73 -27.63 23.28 13.21
CA MET A 73 -26.25 23.14 13.68
C MET A 73 -25.87 21.66 13.73
N MET A 74 -24.93 21.24 12.88
CA MET A 74 -24.40 19.88 12.89
C MET A 74 -23.00 19.81 13.48
N PRO A 75 -22.67 18.76 14.26
CA PRO A 75 -21.31 18.54 14.74
C PRO A 75 -20.40 18.19 13.56
N ARG A 76 -19.36 19.00 13.35
CA ARG A 76 -18.27 18.71 12.43
C ARG A 76 -17.11 18.11 13.23
N PRO A 77 -16.57 16.94 12.83
CA PRO A 77 -15.41 16.38 13.46
C PRO A 77 -14.26 17.38 13.50
N GLY A 78 -13.64 17.53 14.67
CA GLY A 78 -12.45 18.38 14.78
C GLY A 78 -11.31 17.88 13.88
N LYS A 79 -10.43 18.80 13.48
CA LYS A 79 -9.28 18.44 12.63
C LYS A 79 -8.31 17.54 13.41
N PRO A 80 -7.54 16.68 12.73
CA PRO A 80 -6.46 15.96 13.38
C PRO A 80 -5.49 16.93 14.07
N THR A 81 -5.07 16.63 15.30
CA THR A 81 -4.14 17.49 16.04
C THR A 81 -2.77 17.51 15.36
N GLU A 82 -2.02 18.62 15.51
CA GLU A 82 -0.66 18.72 14.96
C GLU A 82 0.25 17.60 15.49
N GLN A 83 0.13 17.27 16.78
CA GLN A 83 0.87 16.17 17.40
C GLN A 83 0.54 14.82 16.74
N PHE A 84 -0.75 14.54 16.51
CA PHE A 84 -1.17 13.32 15.82
C PHE A 84 -0.59 13.26 14.40
N MET A 85 -0.65 14.37 13.66
CA MET A 85 -0.13 14.44 12.30
C MET A 85 1.38 14.27 12.24
N ALA A 86 2.13 14.88 13.17
CA ALA A 86 3.58 14.75 13.24
C ALA A 86 4.02 13.30 13.52
N VAL A 87 3.38 12.63 14.48
CA VAL A 87 3.69 11.22 14.80
C VAL A 87 3.30 10.33 13.62
N LYS A 88 2.13 10.55 13.03
CA LYS A 88 1.67 9.79 11.86
C LYS A 88 2.63 9.92 10.70
N GLU A 89 3.15 11.12 10.42
CA GLU A 89 4.10 11.33 9.34
C GLU A 89 5.40 10.57 9.58
N GLY A 90 5.92 10.55 10.81
CA GLY A 90 7.06 9.72 11.19
C GLY A 90 6.83 8.23 10.94
N VAL A 91 5.66 7.71 11.35
CA VAL A 91 5.27 6.31 11.07
C VAL A 91 5.16 6.06 9.57
N TYR A 92 4.60 7.01 8.80
CA TYR A 92 4.44 6.88 7.36
C TYR A 92 5.78 6.82 6.63
N ILE A 93 6.72 7.69 6.98
CA ILE A 93 8.09 7.69 6.44
C ILE A 93 8.78 6.35 6.76
N GLY A 94 8.69 5.88 8.00
CA GLY A 94 9.25 4.57 8.39
C GLY A 94 8.69 3.41 7.57
N LEU A 95 7.37 3.40 7.30
CA LEU A 95 6.74 2.39 6.45
C LEU A 95 7.22 2.46 4.99
N LEU A 96 7.45 3.66 4.45
CA LEU A 96 7.97 3.85 3.10
C LEU A 96 9.42 3.35 2.99
N ASP A 97 10.24 3.62 4.01
CA ASP A 97 11.62 3.15 4.05
C ASP A 97 11.70 1.63 4.15
N SER A 98 10.89 1.00 5.00
CA SER A 98 10.77 -0.46 5.05
C SER A 98 10.34 -1.05 3.71
N LEU A 99 9.33 -0.47 3.06
CA LEU A 99 8.89 -0.91 1.72
C LEU A 99 10.02 -0.82 0.69
N ARG A 100 10.83 0.24 0.74
CA ARG A 100 11.98 0.41 -0.16
C ARG A 100 13.03 -0.68 0.08
N GLN A 101 13.33 -0.99 1.34
CA GLN A 101 14.28 -2.05 1.70
C GLN A 101 13.80 -3.42 1.22
N GLU A 102 12.54 -3.77 1.48
CA GLU A 102 11.94 -5.04 1.05
C GLU A 102 11.97 -5.19 -0.49
N LYS A 103 11.66 -4.11 -1.22
CA LYS A 103 11.77 -4.11 -2.69
C LYS A 103 13.20 -4.33 -3.17
N GLU A 104 14.18 -3.78 -2.47
CA GLU A 104 15.58 -3.98 -2.80
C GLU A 104 16.04 -5.41 -2.52
N ILE A 105 15.63 -5.99 -1.38
CA ILE A 105 15.89 -7.40 -1.05
C ILE A 105 15.33 -8.30 -2.14
N ALA A 106 14.05 -8.15 -2.49
CA ALA A 106 13.41 -8.94 -3.54
C ALA A 106 14.12 -8.80 -4.90
N ARG A 107 14.64 -7.60 -5.22
CA ARG A 107 15.44 -7.37 -6.43
C ARG A 107 16.76 -8.13 -6.39
N LEU A 108 17.47 -8.08 -5.26
CA LEU A 108 18.75 -8.76 -5.07
C LEU A 108 18.59 -10.28 -5.08
N GLU A 109 17.56 -10.82 -4.43
CA GLU A 109 17.23 -12.25 -4.44
C GLU A 109 16.99 -12.75 -5.86
N LYS A 110 16.18 -12.02 -6.65
CA LYS A 110 15.92 -12.38 -8.05
C LYS A 110 17.20 -12.36 -8.89
N ARG A 111 18.07 -11.38 -8.66
CA ARG A 111 19.37 -11.30 -9.36
C ARG A 111 20.28 -12.45 -8.96
N TYR A 112 20.35 -12.78 -7.67
CA TYR A 112 21.12 -13.91 -7.18
C TYR A 112 20.64 -15.22 -7.79
N GLN A 113 19.33 -15.46 -7.80
CA GLN A 113 18.75 -16.66 -8.39
C GLN A 113 19.12 -16.80 -9.87
N ALA A 114 19.00 -15.73 -10.65
CA ALA A 114 19.37 -15.75 -12.08
C ALA A 114 20.86 -16.04 -12.31
N VAL A 115 21.75 -15.47 -11.48
CA VAL A 115 23.20 -15.74 -11.57
C VAL A 115 23.52 -17.17 -11.15
N ASN A 116 22.87 -17.68 -10.11
CA ASN A 116 23.05 -19.04 -9.63
C ASN A 116 22.58 -20.07 -10.67
N GLU A 117 21.42 -19.86 -11.30
CA GLU A 117 20.92 -20.70 -12.40
C GLU A 117 21.92 -20.74 -13.56
N LYS A 118 22.49 -19.58 -13.94
CA LYS A 118 23.53 -19.50 -14.96
C LYS A 118 24.80 -20.25 -14.56
N SER A 119 25.24 -20.10 -13.31
CA SER A 119 26.42 -20.80 -12.77
C SER A 119 26.22 -22.31 -12.81
N GLN A 120 25.05 -22.81 -12.41
CA GLN A 120 24.72 -24.23 -12.47
C GLN A 120 24.68 -24.76 -13.91
N SER A 121 24.17 -23.97 -14.87
CA SER A 121 24.21 -24.33 -16.30
C SER A 121 25.64 -24.48 -16.80
N LEU A 122 26.50 -23.50 -16.53
CA LEU A 122 27.91 -23.52 -16.94
C LEU A 122 28.67 -24.68 -16.30
N LEU A 123 28.38 -25.02 -15.04
CA LEU A 123 28.98 -26.17 -14.37
C LEU A 123 28.60 -27.49 -15.04
N LYS A 124 27.34 -27.65 -15.46
CA LYS A 124 26.89 -28.84 -16.21
C LYS A 124 27.58 -28.95 -17.56
N GLU A 125 27.76 -27.83 -18.26
CA GLU A 125 28.49 -27.79 -19.54
C GLU A 125 29.96 -28.19 -19.36
N LEU A 126 30.62 -27.68 -18.32
CA LEU A 126 32.01 -28.00 -18.00
C LEU A 126 32.19 -29.50 -17.69
N ILE A 127 31.33 -30.07 -16.85
CA ILE A 127 31.35 -31.51 -16.54
C ILE A 127 31.15 -32.33 -17.83
N SER A 128 30.23 -31.92 -18.70
CA SER A 128 29.97 -32.60 -19.98
C SER A 128 31.16 -32.52 -20.95
N ALA A 129 31.92 -31.41 -20.91
CA ALA A 129 33.11 -31.24 -21.73
C ALA A 129 34.31 -32.06 -21.21
N GLN A 130 34.42 -32.26 -19.88
CA GLN A 130 35.49 -33.04 -19.25
C GLN A 130 35.31 -34.56 -19.38
N ASN A 131 34.06 -35.03 -19.56
CA ASN A 131 33.73 -36.44 -19.74
C ASN A 131 33.69 -36.88 -21.22
N LYS A 132 34.18 -36.03 -22.13
CA LYS A 132 34.44 -36.34 -23.55
C LYS A 132 35.93 -36.62 -23.76
#